data_AF-X1LXT8-F1
#
_entry.id   AF-X1LXT8-F1
#
_cell.length_a   1.000
_cell.length_b   1.000
_cell.length_c   1.000
_cell.angle_alpha   90.00
_cell.angle_beta   90.00
_cell.angle_gamma   90.00
#
_symmetry.space_group_name_H-M   'P 1'
#
loop_
_entity.id
_entity.type
_entity.pdbx_description
1 polymer ?
#
loop_
_entity_poly.entity_id
_entity_poly.type
_entity_poly.pdbx_seq_one_letter_code
_entity_poly.pdbx_strand_id
1 'polypeptide(L)'
;MKLREIIKDLNYTQLENFSNYEVKGISCNSNCIRPGYLFVAIKGERFDGHSFLRPAINKGAGAVILQKDLPLRKKVAKILVPDSQAALSSVSAAFFGYPGKRLKATG
;
A
#
# COMPACT_ATOMS: atom_id res chain seq x y z
N MET A 1 6.51 -5.43 10.37
CA MET A 1 5.33 -6.33 10.34
C MET A 1 5.29 -7.05 9.00
N LYS A 2 4.88 -8.32 8.93
CA LYS A 2 4.84 -9.08 7.66
C LYS A 2 3.66 -8.68 6.79
N LEU A 3 3.87 -8.62 5.45
CA LEU A 3 2.82 -8.25 4.50
C LEU A 3 1.56 -9.12 4.64
N ARG A 4 1.74 -10.44 4.83
CA ARG A 4 0.63 -11.40 4.97
C ARG A 4 -0.35 -11.04 6.08
N GLU A 5 0.14 -10.45 7.18
CA GLU A 5 -0.68 -10.09 8.34
C GLU A 5 -1.51 -8.83 8.06
N ILE A 6 -0.94 -7.90 7.28
CA ILE A 6 -1.57 -6.62 6.94
C ILE A 6 -2.73 -6.83 5.96
N ILE A 7 -2.56 -7.75 5.00
CA ILE A 7 -3.58 -8.03 3.99
C ILE A 7 -4.55 -9.15 4.40
N LYS A 8 -4.41 -9.71 5.62
CA LYS A 8 -5.22 -10.85 6.08
C LYS A 8 -6.72 -10.54 6.07
N ASP A 9 -7.08 -9.35 6.54
CA ASP A 9 -8.47 -8.88 6.61
C ASP A 9 -8.80 -7.89 5.47
N LEU A 10 -7.94 -7.83 4.45
CA LEU A 10 -8.13 -6.94 3.31
C LEU A 10 -9.02 -7.61 2.26
N ASN A 11 -10.08 -6.93 1.83
CA ASN A 11 -10.88 -7.37 0.70
C ASN A 11 -10.16 -7.03 -0.63
N TYR A 12 -9.40 -7.97 -1.18
CA TYR A 12 -8.73 -7.82 -2.47
C TYR A 12 -9.37 -8.72 -3.53
N THR A 13 -9.43 -8.22 -4.77
CA THR A 13 -9.95 -8.93 -5.94
C THR A 13 -8.89 -9.81 -6.59
N GLN A 14 -7.65 -9.31 -6.68
CA GLN A 14 -6.55 -10.02 -7.33
C GLN A 14 -5.24 -9.76 -6.61
N LEU A 15 -4.41 -10.79 -6.51
CA LEU A 15 -3.10 -10.74 -5.86
C LEU A 15 -2.06 -11.35 -6.80
N GLU A 16 -1.07 -10.56 -7.21
CA GLU A 16 0.04 -11.03 -8.04
C GLU A 16 1.38 -10.75 -7.40
N ASN A 17 2.38 -11.58 -7.70
CA ASN A 17 3.75 -11.45 -7.20
C ASN A 17 3.80 -11.28 -5.67
N PHE A 18 2.89 -11.92 -4.94
CA PHE A 18 2.85 -11.84 -3.49
C PHE A 18 4.17 -12.33 -2.91
N SER A 19 4.80 -11.47 -2.12
CA SER A 19 6.02 -11.79 -1.41
C SER A 19 5.83 -11.45 0.06
N ASN A 20 6.11 -12.41 0.93
CA ASN A 20 5.95 -12.24 2.37
C ASN A 20 7.17 -11.52 2.98
N TYR A 21 7.35 -10.26 2.57
CA TYR A 21 8.41 -9.39 3.08
C TYR A 21 7.95 -8.60 4.31
N GLU A 22 8.92 -7.96 4.97
CA GLU A 22 8.63 -7.06 6.09
C GLU A 22 8.26 -5.67 5.58
N VAL A 23 7.00 -5.28 5.81
CA VAL A 23 6.54 -3.92 5.56
C VAL A 23 7.11 -3.01 6.64
N LYS A 24 7.86 -2.00 6.20
CA LYS A 24 8.48 -0.98 7.06
C LYS A 24 7.61 0.26 7.25
N GLY A 25 6.63 0.47 6.39
CA GLY A 25 5.71 1.61 6.44
C GLY A 25 4.65 1.52 5.36
N ILE A 26 3.57 2.26 5.54
CA ILE A 26 2.47 2.40 4.58
C ILE A 26 2.38 3.87 4.19
N SER A 27 2.25 4.14 2.89
CA SER A 27 2.00 5.51 2.43
C SER A 27 1.15 5.52 1.16
N CYS A 28 0.23 6.48 1.08
CA CYS A 28 -0.51 6.79 -0.15
C CYS A 28 0.19 7.87 -0.99
N ASN A 29 1.28 8.46 -0.51
CA ASN A 29 2.05 9.46 -1.23
C ASN A 29 3.35 8.85 -1.74
N SER A 30 3.51 8.78 -3.06
CA SER A 30 4.73 8.25 -3.69
C SER A 30 5.97 9.05 -3.32
N ASN A 31 5.85 10.30 -2.87
CA ASN A 31 6.96 11.10 -2.40
C ASN A 31 7.59 10.57 -1.11
N CYS A 32 6.78 9.96 -0.24
CA CYS A 32 7.22 9.42 1.05
C CYS A 32 7.63 7.95 0.98
N ILE A 33 7.51 7.29 -0.17
CA ILE A 33 7.85 5.88 -0.33
C ILE A 33 9.36 5.65 -0.20
N ARG A 34 9.69 4.61 0.57
CA ARG A 34 11.04 4.12 0.81
C ARG A 34 11.10 2.60 0.55
N PRO A 35 12.30 2.03 0.40
CA PRO A 35 12.46 0.59 0.24
C PRO A 35 11.75 -0.22 1.33
N GLY A 36 10.88 -1.15 0.92
CA GLY A 36 10.08 -1.98 1.83
C GLY A 36 8.79 -1.33 2.35
N TYR A 37 8.39 -0.19 1.79
CA TYR A 37 7.08 0.41 2.08
C TYR A 37 6.00 -0.20 1.19
N LEU A 38 4.77 -0.17 1.70
CA LEU A 38 3.56 -0.50 0.96
C LEU A 38 2.94 0.80 0.46
N PHE A 39 2.74 0.90 -0.85
CA PHE A 39 2.12 2.06 -1.48
C PHE A 39 0.63 1.79 -1.75
N VAL A 40 -0.24 2.73 -1.40
CA VAL A 40 -1.68 2.64 -1.69
C VAL A 40 -2.07 3.72 -2.68
N ALA A 41 -2.39 3.31 -3.91
CA ALA A 41 -2.91 4.19 -4.95
C ALA A 41 -4.39 4.49 -4.69
N ILE A 42 -4.65 5.51 -3.87
CA ILE A 42 -6.01 6.00 -3.64
C ILE A 42 -6.52 6.70 -4.89
N LYS A 43 -7.70 6.33 -5.35
CA LYS A 43 -8.44 7.09 -6.35
C LYS A 43 -9.19 8.23 -5.65
N GLY A 44 -8.67 9.44 -5.74
CA GLY A 44 -9.36 10.65 -5.27
C GLY A 44 -10.17 11.32 -6.37
N GLU A 45 -11.09 12.19 -5.99
CA GLU A 45 -11.91 12.99 -6.92
C GLU A 45 -11.07 13.97 -7.75
N ARG A 46 -9.99 14.51 -7.16
CA ARG A 46 -9.08 15.47 -7.79
C ARG A 46 -7.75 14.88 -8.25
N PHE A 47 -7.35 13.72 -7.72
CA PHE A 47 -6.04 13.12 -7.97
C PHE A 47 -6.13 11.62 -8.17
N ASP A 48 -5.55 11.14 -9.27
CA ASP A 48 -5.43 9.72 -9.54
C ASP A 48 -4.11 9.16 -8.98
N GLY A 49 -4.18 8.49 -7.82
CA GLY A 49 -3.06 7.82 -7.19
C GLY A 49 -2.39 6.76 -8.07
N HIS A 50 -3.08 6.25 -9.09
CA HIS A 50 -2.56 5.21 -9.98
C HIS A 50 -1.41 5.72 -10.87
N SER A 51 -1.44 7.01 -11.21
CA SER A 51 -0.34 7.68 -11.94
C SER A 51 0.99 7.61 -11.18
N PHE A 52 0.94 7.43 -9.86
CA PHE A 52 2.10 7.39 -8.98
C PHE A 52 2.59 5.98 -8.63
N LEU A 53 1.99 4.93 -9.21
CA LEU A 53 2.46 3.54 -9.04
C LEU A 53 3.91 3.36 -9.52
N ARG A 54 4.23 3.91 -10.71
CA ARG A 54 5.58 3.83 -11.29
C ARG A 54 6.65 4.46 -10.39
N PRO A 55 6.52 5.73 -9.93
CA PRO A 55 7.50 6.32 -9.03
C PRO A 55 7.58 5.59 -7.68
N ALA A 56 6.46 5.12 -7.11
CA ALA A 56 6.49 4.34 -5.87
C ALA A 56 7.30 3.04 -6.02
N ILE A 57 7.08 2.30 -7.11
CA ILE A 57 7.83 1.08 -7.44
C ILE A 57 9.32 1.39 -7.67
N ASN A 58 9.64 2.50 -8.33
CA ASN A 58 11.03 2.91 -8.55
C ASN A 58 11.75 3.30 -7.26
N LYS A 59 11.04 3.81 -6.26
CA LYS A 59 11.58 4.09 -4.92
C LYS A 59 11.74 2.85 -4.04
N GLY A 60 11.32 1.68 -4.52
CA GLY A 60 11.47 0.41 -3.80
C GLY A 60 10.25 0.01 -2.98
N ALA A 61 9.04 0.45 -3.35
CA ALA A 61 7.82 -0.14 -2.78
C ALA A 61 7.85 -1.67 -2.95
N GLY A 62 7.66 -2.40 -1.85
CA GLY A 62 7.64 -3.86 -1.87
C GLY A 62 6.28 -4.43 -2.27
N ALA A 63 5.23 -3.64 -2.08
CA ALA A 63 3.86 -3.95 -2.48
C ALA A 63 3.15 -2.66 -2.89
N VAL A 64 2.21 -2.80 -3.81
CA VAL A 64 1.32 -1.74 -4.23
C VAL A 64 -0.13 -2.21 -4.19
N ILE A 65 -0.98 -1.39 -3.59
CA ILE A 65 -2.44 -1.55 -3.61
C ILE A 65 -2.99 -0.58 -4.65
N LEU A 66 -3.85 -1.07 -5.53
CA LEU A 66 -4.47 -0.31 -6.61
C LEU A 66 -5.90 -0.78 -6.84
N GLN A 67 -6.74 0.13 -7.29
CA GLN A 67 -8.17 -0.15 -7.52
C GLN A 67 -8.47 -0.53 -8.97
N LYS A 68 -7.66 -0.05 -9.91
CA LYS A 68 -7.78 -0.36 -11.34
C LYS A 68 -6.63 -1.25 -11.77
N ASP A 69 -6.93 -2.39 -12.40
CA ASP A 69 -5.88 -3.28 -12.89
C ASP A 69 -5.01 -2.56 -13.92
N LEU A 70 -3.72 -2.51 -13.62
CA LEU A 70 -2.71 -1.85 -14.42
C LEU A 70 -1.49 -2.77 -14.54
N PRO A 71 -0.94 -2.93 -15.75
CA PRO A 71 0.22 -3.78 -15.96
C PRO A 71 1.45 -3.16 -15.30
N LEU A 72 2.00 -3.87 -14.30
CA LEU A 72 3.24 -3.53 -13.64
C LEU A 72 4.38 -4.36 -14.20
N ARG A 73 5.46 -3.71 -14.64
CA ARG A 73 6.62 -4.40 -15.25
C ARG A 73 7.59 -5.03 -14.25
N LYS A 74 7.50 -4.70 -12.95
CA LYS A 74 8.43 -5.20 -11.91
C LYS A 74 7.79 -6.27 -11.05
N LYS A 75 8.63 -7.16 -10.48
CA LYS A 75 8.28 -8.19 -9.49
C LYS A 75 7.91 -7.57 -8.12
N VAL A 76 6.94 -6.67 -8.10
CA VAL A 76 6.38 -6.05 -6.90
C VAL A 76 5.02 -6.67 -6.65
N ALA A 77 4.66 -6.91 -5.39
CA ALA A 77 3.36 -7.47 -5.06
C ALA A 77 2.26 -6.49 -5.50
N LYS A 78 1.38 -6.95 -6.39
CA LYS A 78 0.25 -6.18 -6.91
C LYS A 78 -1.01 -6.66 -6.20
N ILE A 79 -1.69 -5.77 -5.49
CA ILE A 79 -2.92 -6.07 -4.78
C ILE A 79 -4.02 -5.21 -5.41
N LEU A 80 -4.88 -5.84 -6.20
CA LEU A 80 -6.06 -5.21 -6.77
C LEU A 80 -7.18 -5.24 -5.73
N VAL A 81 -7.75 -4.09 -5.41
CA VAL A 81 -8.87 -3.97 -4.46
C VAL A 81 -10.07 -3.31 -5.15
N PRO A 82 -11.30 -3.60 -4.74
CA PRO A 82 -12.47 -2.91 -5.28
C PRO A 82 -12.52 -1.45 -4.82
N ASP A 83 -11.96 -1.14 -3.65
CA ASP A 83 -11.93 0.19 -3.05
C ASP A 83 -10.56 0.47 -2.41
N SER A 84 -9.83 1.43 -2.96
CA SER A 84 -8.49 1.82 -2.50
C SER A 84 -8.50 2.60 -1.18
N GLN A 85 -9.59 3.33 -0.87
CA GLN A 85 -9.74 4.10 0.36
C GLN A 85 -10.06 3.19 1.53
N ALA A 86 -10.99 2.25 1.34
CA ALA A 86 -11.28 1.21 2.33
C ALA A 86 -10.03 0.35 2.58
N ALA A 87 -9.32 -0.02 1.52
CA ALA A 87 -8.08 -0.76 1.64
C ALA A 87 -7.04 -0.03 2.49
N LEU A 88 -6.82 1.28 2.27
CA LEU A 88 -5.91 2.08 3.07
C LEU A 88 -6.28 2.03 4.56
N SER A 89 -7.56 2.22 4.88
CA SER A 89 -8.06 2.18 6.25
C SER A 89 -7.78 0.83 6.91
N SER A 90 -8.10 -0.27 6.23
CA SER A 90 -7.85 -1.62 6.74
C SER A 90 -6.36 -1.91 6.96
N VAL A 91 -5.52 -1.62 5.96
CA VAL A 91 -4.07 -1.90 6.09
C VAL A 91 -3.40 -0.97 7.10
N SER A 92 -3.84 0.28 7.21
CA SER A 92 -3.34 1.22 8.22
C SER A 92 -3.75 0.79 9.63
N ALA A 93 -4.99 0.36 9.80
CA ALA A 93 -5.47 -0.20 11.07
C ALA A 93 -4.68 -1.44 11.46
N ALA A 94 -4.41 -2.36 10.51
CA ALA A 94 -3.60 -3.55 10.75
C ALA A 94 -2.14 -3.22 11.07
N PHE A 95 -1.51 -2.27 10.34
CA PHE A 95 -0.09 -1.95 10.49
C PHE A 95 0.22 -1.05 11.70
N PHE A 96 -0.60 -0.02 11.92
CA PHE A 96 -0.42 0.91 13.05
C PHE A 96 -1.17 0.45 14.31
N GLY A 97 -2.01 -0.59 14.22
CA GLY A 97 -2.72 -1.18 15.36
C GLY A 97 -3.59 -0.14 16.08
N TYR A 98 -4.53 0.49 15.37
CA TYR A 98 -5.31 1.64 15.84
C TYR A 98 -4.42 2.83 16.28
N PRO A 99 -4.35 3.93 15.50
CA PRO A 99 -3.46 5.06 15.78
C PRO A 99 -3.83 5.89 17.03
N GLY A 100 -4.70 5.39 17.91
CA GLY A 100 -4.97 5.98 19.22
C GLY A 100 -3.86 5.77 20.26
N LYS A 101 -2.85 4.90 20.04
CA LYS A 101 -1.86 4.59 21.08
C LYS A 101 -0.38 4.90 20.82
N ARG A 102 0.08 5.23 19.61
CA ARG A 102 1.53 5.45 19.39
C ARG A 102 1.93 6.44 18.28
N LEU A 103 1.20 7.54 18.11
CA LEU A 103 1.79 8.72 17.46
C LEU A 103 2.64 9.47 18.49
N LYS A 104 3.92 9.09 18.63
CA LYS A 104 4.94 10.08 19.02
C LYS A 104 5.11 10.99 17.80
N ALA A 105 4.29 12.02 17.74
CA ALA A 105 4.56 13.19 16.93
C ALA A 105 5.86 13.81 17.47
N THR A 106 6.96 13.61 16.76
CA THR A 106 8.20 14.32 17.03
C THR A 106 8.03 15.76 16.58
N GLY A 107 7.93 16.64 17.60
CA GLY A 107 8.51 17.99 17.73
C GLY A 107 8.72 18.85 16.51
#